data_AF-A0A2A5SJT3-F1
#
_entry.id   AF-A0A2A5SJT3-F1
#
_cell.length_a   1.000
_cell.length_b   1.000
_cell.length_c   1.000
_cell.angle_alpha   90.00
_cell.angle_beta   90.00
_cell.angle_gamma   90.00
#
_symmetry.space_group_name_H-M   'P 1'
#
loop_
_entity.id
_entity.type
_entity.pdbx_description
1 polymer ?
#
loop_
_entity_poly.entity_id
_entity_poly.type
_entity_poly.pdbx_seq_one_letter_code
_entity_poly.pdbx_strand_id
1 'polypeptide(L)'
;MGKYPDFDYYHICMPVSASCAISMSQSTWLPWDPEHPELWLNSVPEGAIHLENHNFPFFEIGMSDYDFQSKFCQCLHQEKKAERTAVLVGIRAQESLNRFNAVTRDETFSRFGNTNYSHRIFHNVFNFYPMYDWLFEDVWVANAKFAFDYNHLYDLYFQAGVPFKSMRGANPFHQCGVSSLKLYQALEPETWGKLIGRVNGANFAAIYGGTIALGYRGVSLPKGHSGRHMLTFYSRHYQRTFEKFI
;
A
#
# COMPACT_ATOMS: atom_id res chain seq x y z
N MET A 1 20.39 2.20 3.55
CA MET A 1 20.49 0.97 2.73
C MET A 1 21.87 0.36 2.97
N GLY A 2 22.07 -0.96 2.87
CA GLY A 2 23.40 -1.56 3.06
C GLY A 2 23.82 -1.85 4.51
N LYS A 3 22.87 -1.93 5.46
CA LYS A 3 23.20 -2.16 6.89
C LYS A 3 23.87 -3.52 7.14
N TYR A 4 23.49 -4.53 6.37
CA TYR A 4 23.97 -5.90 6.49
C TYR A 4 24.62 -6.32 5.18
N PRO A 5 25.93 -6.64 5.17
CA PRO A 5 26.68 -6.89 3.93
C PRO A 5 26.24 -8.17 3.20
N ASP A 6 25.60 -9.10 3.91
CA ASP A 6 25.14 -10.38 3.34
C ASP A 6 23.86 -10.27 2.49
N PHE A 7 23.27 -9.07 2.41
CA PHE A 7 22.03 -8.85 1.67
C PHE A 7 22.26 -8.02 0.40
N ASP A 8 21.67 -8.50 -0.69
CA ASP A 8 21.46 -7.70 -1.90
C ASP A 8 20.30 -6.72 -1.65
N TYR A 9 20.57 -5.42 -1.78
CA TYR A 9 19.56 -4.37 -1.61
C TYR A 9 19.06 -3.86 -2.96
N TYR A 10 17.73 -3.85 -3.13
CA TYR A 10 17.07 -3.32 -4.32
C TYR A 10 16.29 -2.06 -3.95
N HIS A 11 16.79 -0.89 -4.36
CA HIS A 11 16.03 0.36 -4.30
C HIS A 11 15.35 0.58 -5.65
N ILE A 12 14.02 0.58 -5.69
CA ILE A 12 13.27 0.61 -6.95
C ILE A 12 12.37 1.84 -6.97
N CYS A 13 12.62 2.72 -7.94
CA CYS A 13 11.91 3.96 -8.23
C CYS A 13 11.29 3.88 -9.64
N MET A 14 10.28 3.02 -9.79
CA MET A 14 9.61 2.74 -11.07
C MET A 14 8.21 3.35 -11.11
N PRO A 15 7.65 3.70 -12.29
CA PRO A 15 6.29 4.22 -12.43
C PRO A 15 5.22 3.13 -12.28
N VAL A 16 5.15 2.53 -11.08
CA VAL A 16 4.06 1.64 -10.67
C VAL A 16 2.84 2.44 -10.26
N SER A 17 1.64 1.92 -10.51
CA SER A 17 0.41 2.59 -10.10
C SER A 17 0.14 2.42 -8.61
N ALA A 18 -0.22 3.52 -7.97
CA ALA A 18 -0.67 3.58 -6.58
C ALA A 18 -2.14 4.01 -6.55
N SER A 19 -2.98 3.36 -5.73
CA SER A 19 -4.40 3.68 -5.65
C SER A 19 -4.64 5.11 -5.14
N CYS A 20 -5.68 5.76 -5.65
CA CYS A 20 -6.12 7.08 -5.24
C CYS A 20 -7.60 7.00 -4.87
N ALA A 21 -7.94 7.34 -3.62
CA ALA A 21 -9.30 7.34 -3.11
C ALA A 21 -9.88 8.75 -2.92
N ILE A 22 -9.12 9.78 -3.27
CA ILE A 22 -9.45 11.17 -2.96
C ILE A 22 -9.77 12.01 -4.20
N SER A 23 -9.52 11.47 -5.39
CA SER A 23 -9.75 12.19 -6.63
C SER A 23 -11.07 11.81 -7.28
N MET A 24 -11.71 12.79 -7.90
CA MET A 24 -12.97 12.62 -8.61
C MET A 24 -12.78 12.18 -10.07
N SER A 25 -11.56 12.33 -10.61
CA SER A 25 -11.25 12.06 -12.02
C SER A 25 -10.33 10.86 -12.24
N GLN A 26 -9.56 10.46 -11.23
CA GLN A 26 -8.58 9.37 -11.35
C GLN A 26 -8.65 8.42 -10.14
N SER A 27 -8.53 7.12 -10.40
CA SER A 27 -8.52 6.07 -9.37
C SER A 27 -7.10 5.65 -8.96
N THR A 28 -6.08 6.13 -9.68
CA THR A 28 -4.66 5.81 -9.44
C THR A 28 -3.79 7.03 -9.74
N TRP A 29 -2.55 6.99 -9.25
CA TRP A 29 -1.49 7.94 -9.57
C TRP A 29 -0.14 7.21 -9.68
N LEU A 30 0.83 7.76 -10.41
CA LEU A 30 2.16 7.17 -10.59
C LEU A 30 3.19 7.95 -9.78
N PRO A 31 3.78 7.44 -8.68
CA PRO A 31 4.74 8.21 -7.88
C PRO A 31 5.92 8.76 -8.69
N TRP A 32 6.46 7.94 -9.60
CA TRP A 32 7.58 8.24 -10.50
C TRP A 32 7.12 8.43 -11.96
N ASP A 33 6.01 9.15 -12.16
CA ASP A 33 5.46 9.46 -13.49
C ASP A 33 6.51 10.07 -14.44
N PRO A 34 6.91 9.40 -15.53
CA PRO A 34 7.94 9.90 -16.44
C PRO A 34 7.46 11.12 -17.26
N GLU A 35 6.16 11.32 -17.41
CA GLU A 35 5.62 12.47 -18.15
C GLU A 35 5.61 13.75 -17.30
N HIS A 36 5.62 13.60 -15.97
CA HIS A 36 5.51 14.71 -15.01
C HIS A 36 6.58 14.62 -13.89
N PRO A 37 7.87 14.67 -14.22
CA PRO A 37 8.97 14.60 -13.24
C PRO A 37 8.95 15.73 -12.21
N GLU A 38 8.39 16.89 -12.55
CA GLU A 38 8.19 18.02 -11.65
C GLU A 38 7.22 17.72 -10.49
N LEU A 39 6.35 16.71 -10.63
CA LEU A 39 5.42 16.28 -9.59
C LEU A 39 6.04 15.27 -8.62
N TRP A 40 7.27 14.80 -8.85
CA TRP A 40 7.93 13.82 -8.00
C TRP A 40 8.19 14.40 -6.61
N LEU A 41 7.91 13.60 -5.57
CA LEU A 41 8.12 14.05 -4.20
C LEU A 41 9.61 14.23 -3.88
N ASN A 42 10.43 13.30 -4.38
CA ASN A 42 11.88 13.28 -4.20
C ASN A 42 12.56 13.06 -5.54
N SER A 43 13.83 13.46 -5.66
CA SER A 43 14.69 13.01 -6.74
C SER A 43 14.98 11.51 -6.61
N VAL A 44 15.23 10.83 -7.72
CA VAL A 44 15.65 9.42 -7.72
C VAL A 44 16.97 9.31 -6.95
N PRO A 45 17.04 8.50 -5.88
CA PRO A 45 18.26 8.34 -5.10
C PRO A 45 19.38 7.71 -5.91
N GLU A 46 20.63 8.05 -5.59
CA GLU A 46 21.80 7.44 -6.22
C GLU A 46 21.79 5.91 -6.04
N GLY A 47 22.11 5.19 -7.12
CA GLY A 47 22.10 3.73 -7.14
C GLY A 47 20.71 3.08 -7.19
N ALA A 48 19.62 3.85 -7.24
CA ALA A 48 18.29 3.29 -7.40
C ALA A 48 18.03 2.80 -8.84
N ILE A 49 17.28 1.71 -8.92
CA ILE A 49 16.75 1.16 -10.17
C ILE A 49 15.53 1.99 -10.55
N HIS A 50 15.52 2.52 -11.76
CA HIS A 50 14.48 3.39 -12.30
C HIS A 50 14.29 3.13 -13.81
N LEU A 51 13.37 3.87 -14.42
CA LEU A 51 12.90 3.60 -15.79
C LEU A 51 14.01 3.57 -16.85
N GLU A 52 15.13 4.26 -16.64
CA GLU A 52 16.22 4.35 -17.63
C GLU A 52 17.27 3.25 -17.47
N ASN A 53 17.38 2.61 -16.30
CA ASN A 53 18.46 1.66 -15.99
C ASN A 53 17.99 0.25 -15.59
N HIS A 54 16.68 -0.01 -15.54
CA HIS A 54 16.16 -1.31 -15.15
C HIS A 54 16.33 -2.37 -16.25
N ASN A 55 16.45 -3.63 -15.83
CA ASN A 55 16.48 -4.79 -16.73
C ASN A 55 15.28 -5.72 -16.49
N PHE A 56 14.11 -5.14 -16.19
CA PHE A 56 12.89 -5.89 -15.90
C PHE A 56 12.05 -6.10 -17.17
N PRO A 57 12.14 -7.25 -17.87
CA PRO A 57 11.42 -7.47 -19.14
C PRO A 57 9.90 -7.53 -18.95
N PHE A 58 9.43 -7.70 -17.72
CA PHE A 58 8.02 -7.82 -17.38
C PHE A 58 7.34 -6.47 -17.09
N PHE A 59 8.12 -5.39 -17.02
CA PHE A 59 7.65 -4.11 -16.52
C PHE A 59 6.83 -3.36 -17.56
N GLU A 60 5.70 -2.84 -17.13
CA GLU A 60 4.82 -1.96 -17.91
C GLU A 60 4.49 -0.73 -17.06
N ILE A 61 4.59 0.46 -17.65
CA ILE A 61 4.25 1.72 -16.96
C ILE A 61 2.81 1.64 -16.46
N GLY A 62 2.59 1.95 -15.18
CA GLY A 62 1.28 1.91 -14.55
C GLY A 62 0.81 0.53 -14.09
N MET A 63 1.62 -0.52 -14.23
CA MET A 63 1.31 -1.81 -13.59
C MET A 63 1.14 -1.65 -12.08
N SER A 64 0.27 -2.46 -11.48
CA SER A 64 0.03 -2.38 -10.03
C SER A 64 1.28 -2.72 -9.23
N ASP A 65 1.40 -2.14 -8.03
CA ASP A 65 2.47 -2.47 -7.08
C ASP A 65 2.48 -3.96 -6.71
N TYR A 66 1.29 -4.59 -6.59
CA TYR A 66 1.15 -6.03 -6.33
C TYR A 66 1.68 -6.89 -7.49
N ASP A 67 1.33 -6.56 -8.73
CA ASP A 67 1.82 -7.27 -9.90
C ASP A 67 3.34 -7.09 -10.04
N PHE A 68 3.83 -5.87 -9.77
CA PHE A 68 5.26 -5.58 -9.81
C PHE A 68 6.01 -6.45 -8.81
N GLN A 69 5.58 -6.48 -7.54
CA GLN A 69 6.21 -7.29 -6.49
C GLN A 69 6.22 -8.78 -6.85
N SER A 70 5.10 -9.30 -7.36
CA SER A 70 4.98 -10.70 -7.75
C SER A 70 5.93 -11.05 -8.90
N LYS A 71 5.91 -10.27 -10.00
CA LYS A 71 6.78 -10.51 -11.16
C LYS A 71 8.25 -10.26 -10.84
N PHE A 72 8.56 -9.30 -9.98
CA PHE A 72 9.93 -9.05 -9.51
C PHE A 72 10.51 -10.26 -8.77
N CYS A 73 9.74 -10.88 -7.87
CA CYS A 73 10.17 -12.12 -7.19
C CYS A 73 10.43 -13.27 -8.17
N GLN A 74 9.62 -13.38 -9.23
CA GLN A 74 9.80 -14.38 -10.29
C GLN A 74 11.05 -14.12 -11.11
N CYS A 75 11.27 -12.86 -11.50
CA CYS A 75 12.45 -12.42 -12.24
C CYS A 75 13.73 -12.74 -11.46
N LEU A 76 13.79 -12.35 -10.18
CA LEU A 76 14.94 -12.65 -9.32
C LEU A 76 15.17 -14.16 -9.13
N HIS A 77 14.11 -14.95 -8.96
CA HIS A 77 14.22 -16.40 -8.86
C HIS A 77 14.88 -17.02 -10.10
N GLN A 78 14.48 -16.56 -11.29
CA GLN A 78 15.03 -17.01 -12.56
C GLN A 78 16.47 -16.52 -12.78
N GLU A 79 16.74 -15.24 -12.53
CA GLU A 79 18.06 -14.63 -12.67
C GLU A 79 19.12 -15.31 -11.78
N LYS A 80 18.76 -15.54 -10.52
CA LYS A 80 19.64 -16.22 -9.55
C LYS A 80 19.71 -17.74 -9.77
N LYS A 81 18.93 -18.29 -10.71
CA LYS A 81 18.80 -19.74 -10.96
C LYS A 81 18.53 -20.53 -9.68
N ALA A 82 17.70 -19.97 -8.80
CA ALA A 82 17.41 -20.59 -7.52
C ALA A 82 16.54 -21.84 -7.73
N GLU A 83 16.78 -22.90 -6.95
CA GLU A 83 15.90 -24.07 -6.98
C GLU A 83 14.52 -23.72 -6.40
N ARG A 84 14.52 -22.98 -5.29
CA ARG A 84 13.33 -22.50 -4.57
C ARG A 84 13.58 -21.14 -3.96
N THR A 85 12.54 -20.33 -3.90
CA THR A 85 12.58 -18.99 -3.31
C THR A 85 11.49 -18.82 -2.27
N ALA A 86 11.89 -18.37 -1.08
CA ALA A 86 10.98 -17.94 -0.01
C ALA A 86 10.96 -16.40 0.04
N VAL A 87 9.78 -15.82 -0.09
CA VAL A 87 9.55 -14.38 -0.01
C VAL A 87 8.90 -14.07 1.33
N LEU A 88 9.62 -13.41 2.24
CA LEU A 88 9.11 -13.07 3.56
C LEU A 88 8.32 -11.76 3.48
N VAL A 89 7.04 -11.79 3.86
CA VAL A 89 6.18 -10.61 3.85
C VAL A 89 5.66 -10.33 5.26
N GLY A 90 5.95 -9.14 5.77
CA GLY A 90 5.57 -8.69 7.11
C GLY A 90 4.12 -8.24 7.23
N ILE A 91 3.16 -9.09 6.85
CA ILE A 91 1.73 -8.85 7.12
C ILE A 91 1.31 -9.51 8.44
N ARG A 92 0.28 -8.96 9.07
CA ARG A 92 -0.37 -9.51 10.25
C ARG A 92 -1.85 -9.73 9.98
N ALA A 93 -2.39 -10.84 10.44
CA ALA A 93 -3.79 -11.21 10.23
C ALA A 93 -4.76 -10.17 10.82
N GLN A 94 -4.37 -9.54 11.94
CA GLN A 94 -5.14 -8.48 12.60
C GLN A 94 -5.35 -7.22 11.73
N GLU A 95 -4.57 -7.03 10.66
CA GLU A 95 -4.56 -5.78 9.91
C GLU A 95 -5.71 -5.65 8.90
N SER A 96 -6.21 -6.78 8.37
CA SER A 96 -7.40 -6.79 7.50
C SER A 96 -7.96 -8.20 7.32
N LEU A 97 -9.22 -8.29 6.92
CA LEU A 97 -9.84 -9.58 6.58
C LEU A 97 -9.10 -10.30 5.44
N ASN A 98 -8.59 -9.57 4.46
CA ASN A 98 -7.81 -10.16 3.36
C ASN A 98 -6.51 -10.80 3.88
N ARG A 99 -5.84 -10.16 4.84
CA ARG A 99 -4.61 -10.68 5.47
C ARG A 99 -4.89 -11.86 6.38
N PHE A 100 -6.00 -11.81 7.12
CA PHE A 100 -6.50 -12.95 7.89
C PHE A 100 -6.76 -14.17 6.98
N ASN A 101 -7.54 -13.97 5.92
CA ASN A 101 -7.83 -15.02 4.95
C ASN A 101 -6.57 -15.57 4.29
N ALA A 102 -5.53 -14.76 4.07
CA ALA A 102 -4.27 -15.23 3.48
C ALA A 102 -3.56 -16.33 4.30
N VAL A 103 -3.85 -16.44 5.61
CA VAL A 103 -3.21 -17.40 6.52
C VAL A 103 -4.16 -18.40 7.17
N THR A 104 -5.47 -18.25 6.96
CA THR A 104 -6.51 -19.14 7.50
C THR A 104 -7.27 -19.92 6.44
N ARG A 105 -6.86 -19.86 5.17
CA ARG A 105 -7.49 -20.65 4.09
C ARG A 105 -7.33 -22.13 4.34
N ASP A 106 -8.41 -22.91 4.17
CA ASP A 106 -8.39 -24.38 4.25
C ASP A 106 -7.73 -25.04 3.05
N GLU A 107 -7.61 -24.30 1.95
CA GLU A 107 -6.93 -24.71 0.72
C GLU A 107 -5.46 -25.05 0.97
N THR A 108 -5.04 -26.27 0.58
CA THR A 108 -3.68 -26.78 0.81
C THR A 108 -2.78 -26.74 -0.42
N PHE A 109 -3.32 -26.73 -1.64
CA PHE A 109 -2.51 -26.88 -2.87
C PHE A 109 -1.57 -25.69 -3.14
N SER A 110 -1.94 -24.50 -2.68
CA SER A 110 -1.12 -23.28 -2.77
C SER A 110 -0.11 -23.17 -1.62
N ARG A 111 -0.12 -24.07 -0.64
CA ARG A 111 0.84 -24.04 0.49
C ARG A 111 2.18 -24.66 0.10
N PHE A 112 3.20 -24.26 0.85
CA PHE A 112 4.47 -24.97 0.91
C PHE A 112 4.39 -26.07 1.97
N GLY A 113 4.16 -27.31 1.53
CA GLY A 113 3.94 -28.46 2.42
C GLY A 113 2.75 -28.21 3.35
N ASN A 114 2.96 -28.36 4.66
CA ASN A 114 1.94 -28.15 5.70
C ASN A 114 1.98 -26.74 6.32
N THR A 115 2.64 -25.77 5.67
CA THR A 115 2.82 -24.42 6.22
C THR A 115 1.61 -23.54 5.91
N ASN A 116 0.77 -23.28 6.90
CA ASN A 116 -0.52 -22.56 6.72
C ASN A 116 -0.35 -21.06 6.43
N TYR A 117 0.77 -20.46 6.83
CA TYR A 117 1.12 -19.07 6.55
C TYR A 117 1.99 -18.93 5.29
N SER A 118 1.80 -19.82 4.32
CA SER A 118 2.53 -19.78 3.04
C SER A 118 1.58 -19.81 1.84
N HIS A 119 2.00 -19.17 0.75
CA HIS A 119 1.22 -19.09 -0.48
C HIS A 119 2.13 -19.10 -1.72
N ARG A 120 1.88 -20.02 -2.64
CA ARG A 120 2.59 -20.13 -3.91
C ARG A 120 2.22 -18.97 -4.81
N ILE A 121 3.23 -18.21 -5.25
CA ILE A 121 3.04 -17.11 -6.21
C ILE A 121 3.56 -17.47 -7.61
N PHE A 122 4.47 -18.43 -7.71
CA PHE A 122 4.98 -18.96 -8.98
C PHE A 122 5.54 -20.38 -8.76
N HIS A 123 5.93 -21.07 -9.85
CA HIS A 123 6.62 -22.35 -9.74
C HIS A 123 7.87 -22.20 -8.86
N ASN A 124 7.93 -22.95 -7.76
CA ASN A 124 8.99 -22.89 -6.75
C ASN A 124 9.23 -21.54 -6.04
N VAL A 125 8.27 -20.61 -6.11
CA VAL A 125 8.33 -19.33 -5.38
C VAL A 125 7.11 -19.20 -4.48
N PHE A 126 7.36 -18.97 -3.19
CA PHE A 126 6.34 -18.94 -2.16
C PHE A 126 6.49 -17.70 -1.28
N ASN A 127 5.39 -17.03 -1.01
CA ASN A 127 5.29 -16.05 0.06
C ASN A 127 5.16 -16.79 1.40
N PHE A 128 5.79 -16.24 2.44
CA PHE A 128 5.65 -16.66 3.83
C PHE A 128 5.33 -15.44 4.69
N TYR A 129 4.45 -15.62 5.66
CA TYR A 129 3.95 -14.56 6.52
C TYR A 129 4.33 -14.84 7.99
N PRO A 130 5.61 -14.76 8.38
CA PRO A 130 6.07 -15.26 9.69
C PRO A 130 5.52 -14.48 10.89
N MET A 131 5.04 -13.26 10.70
CA MET A 131 4.47 -12.42 11.76
C MET A 131 2.93 -12.41 11.73
N TYR A 132 2.29 -13.37 11.07
CA TYR A 132 0.84 -13.31 10.83
C TYR A 132 0.00 -13.24 12.11
N ASP A 133 0.46 -13.84 13.19
CA ASP A 133 -0.21 -13.92 14.49
C ASP A 133 0.19 -12.79 15.45
N TRP A 134 1.13 -11.93 15.07
CA TRP A 134 1.55 -10.79 15.88
C TRP A 134 0.43 -9.75 15.99
N LEU A 135 0.18 -9.32 17.21
CA LEU A 135 -0.67 -8.16 17.50
C LEU A 135 0.07 -6.86 17.20
N PHE A 136 -0.67 -5.76 17.19
CA PHE A 136 -0.09 -4.44 16.97
C PHE A 136 0.92 -4.11 18.08
N GLU A 137 0.57 -4.46 19.31
CA GLU A 137 1.36 -4.23 20.51
C GLU A 137 2.67 -5.03 20.49
N ASP A 138 2.66 -6.25 19.93
CA ASP A 138 3.85 -7.11 19.85
C ASP A 138 4.98 -6.46 19.02
N VAL A 139 4.63 -5.74 17.95
CA VAL A 139 5.61 -5.01 17.12
C VAL A 139 6.33 -3.94 17.94
N TRP A 140 5.60 -3.18 18.75
CA TRP A 140 6.18 -2.12 19.57
C TRP A 140 6.94 -2.66 20.78
N VAL A 141 6.45 -3.73 21.40
CA VAL A 141 7.16 -4.42 22.48
C VAL A 141 8.47 -5.02 21.96
N ALA A 142 8.46 -5.63 20.77
CA ALA A 142 9.67 -6.13 20.13
C ALA A 142 10.65 -5.00 19.83
N ASN A 143 10.18 -3.89 19.25
CA ASN A 143 11.03 -2.73 18.97
C ASN A 143 11.68 -2.18 20.25
N ALA A 144 10.91 -2.04 21.34
CA ALA A 144 11.43 -1.57 22.62
C ALA A 144 12.42 -2.55 23.28
N LYS A 145 12.22 -3.86 23.13
CA LYS A 145 13.10 -4.89 23.70
C LYS A 145 14.40 -5.08 22.93
N PHE A 146 14.33 -5.01 21.60
CA PHE A 146 15.45 -5.37 20.72
C PHE A 146 16.11 -4.17 20.07
N ALA A 147 15.59 -2.96 20.28
CA ALA A 147 16.10 -1.71 19.71
C ALA A 147 16.28 -1.80 18.18
N PHE A 148 15.24 -2.26 17.48
CA PHE A 148 15.26 -2.30 16.02
C PHE A 148 15.25 -0.88 15.44
N ASP A 149 15.82 -0.72 14.25
CA ASP A 149 15.65 0.53 13.51
C ASP A 149 14.18 0.67 13.10
N TYR A 150 13.64 1.87 13.19
CA TYR A 150 12.28 2.18 12.76
C TYR A 150 12.21 3.58 12.14
N ASN A 151 11.10 3.89 11.50
CA ASN A 151 10.89 5.20 10.91
C ASN A 151 10.50 6.23 12.00
N HIS A 152 11.35 7.24 12.23
CA HIS A 152 11.10 8.28 13.23
C HIS A 152 9.85 9.15 12.97
N LEU A 153 9.23 9.04 11.79
CA LEU A 153 7.88 9.59 11.57
C LEU A 153 6.86 9.09 12.61
N TYR A 154 7.04 7.86 13.12
CA TYR A 154 6.16 7.35 14.18
C TYR A 154 6.33 8.11 15.51
N ASP A 155 7.51 8.66 15.80
CA ASP A 155 7.72 9.51 16.97
C ASP A 155 6.97 10.83 16.81
N LEU A 156 7.01 11.41 15.61
CA LEU A 156 6.25 12.62 15.28
C LEU A 156 4.74 12.39 15.37
N TYR A 157 4.25 11.25 14.88
CA TYR A 157 2.86 10.86 15.05
C TYR A 157 2.46 10.71 16.52
N PHE A 158 3.34 10.11 17.33
CA PHE A 158 3.10 9.98 18.76
C PHE A 158 3.02 11.35 19.45
N GLN A 159 3.98 12.24 19.17
CA GLN A 159 4.00 13.61 19.69
C GLN A 159 2.77 14.42 19.24
N ALA A 160 2.27 14.19 18.02
CA ALA A 160 1.05 14.80 17.50
C ALA A 160 -0.24 14.19 18.08
N GLY A 161 -0.15 13.23 19.01
CA GLY A 161 -1.29 12.61 19.68
C GLY A 161 -2.08 11.65 18.78
N VAL A 162 -1.49 11.17 17.67
CA VAL A 162 -2.14 10.19 16.80
C VAL A 162 -2.27 8.87 17.56
N PRO A 163 -3.46 8.26 17.64
CA PRO A 163 -3.59 6.95 18.24
C PRO A 163 -2.70 5.94 17.51
N PHE A 164 -1.99 5.12 18.28
CA PHE A 164 -1.01 4.15 17.75
C PHE A 164 -1.53 3.30 16.57
N LYS A 165 -2.76 2.76 16.68
CA LYS A 165 -3.39 1.94 15.63
C LYS A 165 -3.78 2.71 14.36
N SER A 166 -3.74 4.05 14.43
CA SER A 166 -4.06 4.98 13.34
C SER A 166 -2.83 5.57 12.68
N MET A 167 -1.62 5.31 13.18
CA MET A 167 -0.38 5.79 12.55
C MET A 167 -0.09 5.02 11.26
N ARG A 168 -0.05 5.74 10.12
CA ARG A 168 0.16 5.15 8.78
C ARG A 168 1.18 5.98 8.01
N GLY A 169 2.22 5.35 7.46
CA GLY A 169 3.27 5.98 6.65
C GLY A 169 3.29 5.55 5.18
N ALA A 170 2.22 4.91 4.70
CA ALA A 170 2.11 4.44 3.31
C ALA A 170 1.42 5.47 2.41
N ASN A 171 1.10 5.09 1.16
CA ASN A 171 0.43 5.95 0.16
C ASN A 171 -0.63 6.91 0.77
N PRO A 172 -0.37 8.23 0.76
CA PRO A 172 -1.20 9.22 1.47
C PRO A 172 -2.61 9.37 0.85
N PHE A 173 -2.78 8.96 -0.40
CA PHE A 173 -4.04 9.04 -1.13
C PHE A 173 -4.85 7.74 -1.09
N HIS A 174 -4.32 6.69 -0.46
CA HIS A 174 -5.04 5.44 -0.28
C HIS A 174 -6.18 5.61 0.73
N GLN A 175 -7.30 4.90 0.54
CA GLN A 175 -8.51 5.00 1.38
C GLN A 175 -8.23 4.90 2.90
N CYS A 176 -7.27 4.07 3.31
CA CYS A 176 -6.89 3.90 4.72
C CYS A 176 -6.04 5.06 5.27
N GLY A 177 -5.40 5.85 4.41
CA GLY A 177 -4.51 6.97 4.76
C GLY A 177 -5.20 8.33 4.73
N VAL A 178 -6.33 8.47 4.04
CA VAL A 178 -7.03 9.75 3.79
C VAL A 178 -7.23 10.58 5.07
N SER A 179 -7.70 9.94 6.16
CA SER A 179 -7.95 10.63 7.44
C SER A 179 -6.69 11.21 8.11
N SER A 180 -5.51 10.70 7.75
CA SER A 180 -4.21 11.14 8.26
C SER A 180 -3.53 12.17 7.35
N LEU A 181 -4.10 12.47 6.18
CA LEU A 181 -3.50 13.37 5.19
C LEU A 181 -3.23 14.78 5.76
N LYS A 182 -4.08 15.25 6.68
CA LYS A 182 -3.88 16.52 7.40
C LYS A 182 -2.59 16.59 8.20
N LEU A 183 -2.02 15.45 8.61
CA LEU A 183 -0.79 15.43 9.41
C LEU A 183 0.41 15.89 8.59
N TYR A 184 0.42 15.67 7.27
CA TYR A 184 1.47 16.19 6.39
C TYR A 184 1.58 17.71 6.46
N GLN A 185 0.48 18.43 6.67
CA GLN A 185 0.50 19.90 6.79
C GLN A 185 1.33 20.37 7.99
N ALA A 186 1.27 19.64 9.10
CA ALA A 186 1.93 19.99 10.35
C ALA A 186 3.34 19.37 10.46
N LEU A 187 3.51 18.13 9.97
CA LEU A 187 4.73 17.36 10.15
C LEU A 187 5.72 17.51 8.98
N GLU A 188 5.22 17.66 7.75
CA GLU A 188 6.03 17.70 6.53
C GLU A 188 5.47 18.74 5.53
N PRO A 189 5.52 20.04 5.85
CA PRO A 189 4.85 21.09 5.06
C PRO A 189 5.34 21.19 3.61
N GLU A 190 6.62 20.91 3.36
CA GLU A 190 7.19 20.88 1.99
C GLU A 190 6.61 19.72 1.18
N THR A 191 6.59 18.51 1.75
CA THR A 191 5.96 17.33 1.15
C THR A 191 4.48 17.59 0.89
N TRP A 192 3.79 18.23 1.83
CA TRP A 192 2.38 18.61 1.68
C TRP A 192 2.15 19.53 0.47
N GLY A 193 2.99 20.55 0.27
CA GLY A 193 2.90 21.44 -0.88
C GLY A 193 2.94 20.69 -2.22
N LYS A 194 3.84 19.71 -2.34
CA LYS A 194 3.94 18.84 -3.53
C LYS A 194 2.73 17.93 -3.68
N LEU A 195 2.25 17.32 -2.58
CA LEU A 195 1.07 16.45 -2.59
C LEU A 195 -0.20 17.17 -3.05
N ILE A 196 -0.42 18.43 -2.63
CA ILE A 196 -1.58 19.23 -3.07
C ILE A 196 -1.57 19.44 -4.58
N GLY A 197 -0.42 19.81 -5.14
CA GLY A 197 -0.29 20.08 -6.57
C GLY A 197 -0.50 18.83 -7.43
N ARG A 198 -0.32 17.65 -6.84
CA ARG A 198 -0.30 16.39 -7.57
C ARG A 198 -1.67 15.76 -7.80
N VAL A 199 -2.52 15.73 -6.78
CA VAL A 199 -3.82 15.03 -6.86
C VAL A 199 -4.95 15.98 -6.53
N ASN A 200 -5.81 16.19 -7.53
CA ASN A 200 -7.07 16.91 -7.34
C ASN A 200 -7.90 16.18 -6.28
N GLY A 201 -8.20 16.89 -5.18
CA GLY A 201 -8.88 16.34 -4.01
C GLY A 201 -8.02 16.26 -2.75
N ALA A 202 -6.69 16.43 -2.84
CA ALA A 202 -5.78 16.34 -1.69
C ALA A 202 -6.16 17.32 -0.56
N ASN A 203 -6.38 18.60 -0.89
CA ASN A 203 -6.78 19.59 0.12
C ASN A 203 -8.17 19.28 0.72
N PHE A 204 -9.14 18.88 -0.11
CA PHE A 204 -10.47 18.51 0.36
C PHE A 204 -10.42 17.31 1.30
N ALA A 205 -9.66 16.28 0.94
CA ALA A 205 -9.41 15.09 1.76
C ALA A 205 -8.67 15.41 3.07
N ALA A 206 -7.73 16.35 3.07
CA ALA A 206 -7.06 16.76 4.31
C ALA A 206 -8.05 17.40 5.30
N ILE A 207 -9.00 18.20 4.81
CA ILE A 207 -10.01 18.86 5.66
C ILE A 207 -11.10 17.86 6.09
N TYR A 208 -11.64 17.07 5.16
CA TYR A 208 -12.86 16.28 5.37
C TYR A 208 -12.67 14.77 5.45
N GLY A 209 -11.45 14.26 5.24
CA GLY A 209 -11.13 12.84 5.08
C GLY A 209 -11.50 11.93 6.24
N GLY A 210 -11.62 12.50 7.44
CA GLY A 210 -12.05 11.81 8.65
C GLY A 210 -13.47 12.14 9.09
N THR A 211 -14.31 12.68 8.20
CA THR A 211 -15.65 13.18 8.53
C THR A 211 -16.75 12.50 7.73
N ILE A 212 -17.99 12.60 8.22
CA ILE A 212 -19.19 12.12 7.53
C ILE A 212 -19.36 12.71 6.12
N ALA A 213 -18.77 13.87 5.84
CA ALA A 213 -18.86 14.52 4.53
C ALA A 213 -18.21 13.69 3.42
N LEU A 214 -17.20 12.86 3.75
CA LEU A 214 -16.61 11.86 2.86
C LEU A 214 -17.09 10.44 3.17
N GLY A 215 -18.23 10.31 3.85
CA GLY A 215 -18.80 9.01 4.22
C GLY A 215 -17.99 8.26 5.28
N TYR A 216 -17.03 8.91 5.94
CA TYR A 216 -16.21 8.28 6.97
C TYR A 216 -16.99 8.15 8.28
N ARG A 217 -17.39 6.90 8.59
CA ARG A 217 -18.07 6.44 9.83
C ARG A 217 -19.34 7.24 10.20
N GLY A 218 -20.40 6.56 10.65
CA GLY A 218 -21.62 7.25 11.09
C GLY A 218 -22.54 7.70 9.96
N VAL A 219 -22.37 7.15 8.74
CA VAL A 219 -23.38 7.25 7.69
C VAL A 219 -24.57 6.37 8.07
N SER A 220 -25.74 6.97 8.21
CA SER A 220 -27.00 6.26 8.45
C SER A 220 -27.72 5.97 7.14
N LEU A 221 -28.40 4.83 7.07
CA LEU A 221 -29.31 4.55 5.96
C LEU A 221 -30.46 5.56 5.96
N PRO A 222 -30.86 6.10 4.79
CA PRO A 222 -32.08 6.89 4.68
C PRO A 222 -33.29 6.10 5.21
N LYS A 223 -34.23 6.79 5.86
CA LYS A 223 -35.42 6.15 6.42
C LYS A 223 -36.16 5.33 5.35
N GLY A 224 -36.50 4.08 5.66
CA GLY A 224 -37.20 3.18 4.74
C GLY A 224 -36.32 2.44 3.73
N HIS A 225 -35.00 2.66 3.75
CA HIS A 225 -34.06 1.97 2.87
C HIS A 225 -33.26 0.89 3.62
N SER A 226 -33.10 -0.28 2.99
CA SER A 226 -32.18 -1.32 3.45
C SER A 226 -30.80 -1.15 2.82
N GLY A 227 -29.76 -1.70 3.45
CA GLY A 227 -28.41 -1.72 2.87
C GLY A 227 -28.37 -2.33 1.46
N ARG A 228 -29.12 -3.42 1.24
CA ARG A 228 -29.23 -4.07 -0.08
C ARG A 228 -29.85 -3.16 -1.13
N HIS A 229 -30.89 -2.40 -0.76
CA HIS A 229 -31.52 -1.44 -1.65
C HIS A 229 -30.52 -0.34 -2.03
N MET A 230 -29.81 0.24 -1.06
CA MET A 230 -28.82 1.28 -1.34
C MET A 230 -27.66 0.77 -2.22
N LEU A 231 -27.11 -0.41 -1.93
CA LEU A 231 -26.09 -1.05 -2.77
C LEU A 231 -26.56 -1.24 -4.21
N THR A 232 -27.79 -1.76 -4.39
CA THR A 232 -28.37 -1.96 -5.73
C THR A 232 -28.58 -0.64 -6.46
N PHE A 233 -29.03 0.40 -5.75
CA PHE A 233 -29.22 1.74 -6.29
C PHE A 233 -27.89 2.33 -6.80
N TYR A 234 -26.84 2.31 -5.97
CA TYR A 234 -25.52 2.81 -6.36
C TYR A 234 -24.93 2.01 -7.52
N SER A 235 -24.92 0.67 -7.46
CA SER A 235 -24.37 -0.16 -8.53
C SER A 235 -25.03 0.12 -9.90
N ARG A 236 -26.36 0.28 -9.93
CA ARG A 236 -27.09 0.62 -11.17
C ARG A 236 -26.77 2.02 -11.68
N HIS A 237 -26.56 2.98 -10.78
CA HIS A 237 -26.21 4.35 -11.16
C HIS A 237 -24.76 4.44 -11.68
N TYR A 238 -23.82 3.73 -11.05
CA TYR A 238 -22.42 3.69 -11.50
C TYR A 238 -22.26 2.99 -12.86
N GLN A 239 -22.99 1.90 -13.13
CA GLN A 239 -23.00 1.25 -14.46
C GLN A 239 -23.48 2.21 -15.57
N ARG A 240 -24.59 2.91 -15.34
CA ARG A 240 -25.13 3.89 -16.32
C ARG A 240 -24.21 5.08 -16.56
N THR A 241 -23.34 5.42 -15.62
CA THR A 241 -22.40 6.52 -15.77
C THR A 241 -21.21 6.08 -16.63
N PHE A 242 -20.73 4.84 -16.46
CA PHE A 242 -19.67 4.27 -17.32
C PHE A 242 -20.09 4.07 -18.78
N GLU A 243 -21.34 3.67 -19.04
CA GLU A 243 -21.88 3.52 -20.41
C GLU A 243 -21.97 4.86 -21.18
N LYS A 244 -21.86 6.01 -20.50
CA LYS A 244 -21.84 7.33 -21.15
C LYS A 244 -20.43 7.87 -21.43
N PHE A 245 -19.39 7.14 -21.02
CA PHE A 245 -17.98 7.51 -21.20
C PHE A 245 -17.20 6.52 -22.08
N ILE A 246 -17.90 5.59 -22.77
CA ILE A 246 -17.39 4.79 -23.90
C ILE A 246 -18.15 5.25 -25.15
#